data_AF-A0A5D2AE29-F1
#
_entry.id   AF-A0A5D2AE29-F1
#
_cell.length_a   1.000
_cell.length_b   1.000
_cell.length_c   1.000
_cell.angle_alpha   90.00
_cell.angle_beta   90.00
_cell.angle_gamma   90.00
#
_symmetry.space_group_name_H-M   'P 1'
#
loop_
_entity.id
_entity.type
_entity.pdbx_description
1 polymer ?
#
loop_
_entity_poly.entity_id
_entity_poly.type
_entity_poly.pdbx_seq_one_letter_code
_entity_poly.pdbx_strand_id
1 'polypeptide(L)'
;MLSLIFIGIRLEQQFGFSTLSVPFCSGSVLSSLFIQRSISVGASGALFGLLGAMLSELLTNWTIYTNKAAALITLTVIIVINLAVRILPHIDNFAHIGGFLTGFLLRFVLLLRPQFGWVGRKHLPASAPVTSKHKAYQYLFLVIAMVLLIVGFTVGLVMLFRGENGHDHCSWCHYLSCVPTSKWHCGN
;
A
#
# COMPACT_ATOMS: atom_id res chain seq x y z
N MET A 1 -9.80 -11.18 14.43
CA MET A 1 -9.17 -12.32 13.73
C MET A 1 -10.16 -13.03 12.81
N LEU A 2 -11.32 -13.51 13.29
CA LEU A 2 -12.37 -14.11 12.45
C LEU A 2 -12.80 -13.22 11.27
N SER A 3 -13.04 -11.92 11.51
CA SER A 3 -13.42 -10.97 10.47
C SER A 3 -12.37 -10.84 9.36
N LEU A 4 -11.07 -10.93 9.71
CA LEU A 4 -9.96 -10.86 8.76
C LEU A 4 -9.83 -12.13 7.91
N ILE A 5 -10.27 -13.29 8.40
CA ILE A 5 -10.26 -14.53 7.61
C ILE A 5 -11.34 -14.45 6.53
N PHE A 6 -12.57 -14.09 6.90
CA PHE A 6 -13.68 -13.97 5.94
C PHE A 6 -13.44 -12.86 4.92
N ILE A 7 -12.98 -11.71 5.38
CA ILE A 7 -12.66 -10.58 4.52
C ILE A 7 -11.39 -10.90 3.71
N GLY A 8 -10.36 -11.47 4.33
CA GLY A 8 -9.09 -11.84 3.71
C GLY A 8 -9.24 -12.82 2.55
N ILE A 9 -10.04 -13.88 2.68
CA ILE A 9 -10.28 -14.83 1.59
C ILE A 9 -10.98 -14.14 0.41
N ARG A 10 -11.97 -13.28 0.68
CA ARG A 10 -12.68 -12.52 -0.37
C ARG A 10 -11.74 -11.55 -1.08
N LEU A 11 -10.86 -10.90 -0.32
CA LEU A 11 -9.87 -9.98 -0.85
C LEU A 11 -8.79 -10.70 -1.66
N GLU A 12 -8.33 -11.85 -1.21
CA GLU A 12 -7.39 -12.68 -1.96
C GLU A 12 -7.99 -13.14 -3.29
N GLN A 13 -9.25 -13.56 -3.29
CA GLN A 13 -9.96 -13.94 -4.51
C GLN A 13 -10.12 -12.78 -5.50
N GLN A 14 -10.30 -11.54 -5.00
CA GLN A 14 -10.48 -10.36 -5.85
C GLN A 14 -9.17 -9.74 -6.34
N PHE A 15 -8.14 -9.72 -5.48
CA PHE A 15 -6.91 -8.96 -5.71
C PHE A 15 -5.68 -9.85 -5.93
N GLY A 16 -5.79 -11.15 -5.69
CA GLY A 16 -4.71 -12.14 -5.79
C GLY A 16 -3.81 -12.19 -4.55
N PHE A 17 -3.18 -13.34 -4.33
CA PHE A 17 -2.29 -13.61 -3.19
C PHE A 17 -1.13 -12.61 -3.07
N SER A 18 -0.52 -12.21 -4.19
CA SER A 18 0.61 -11.28 -4.19
C SER A 18 0.25 -9.91 -3.60
N THR A 19 -1.00 -9.45 -3.76
CA THR A 19 -1.48 -8.18 -3.21
C THR A 19 -1.54 -8.16 -1.68
N LEU A 20 -1.60 -9.34 -1.05
CA LEU A 20 -1.63 -9.48 0.41
C LEU A 20 -0.25 -9.82 0.98
N SER A 21 0.48 -10.72 0.35
CA SER A 21 1.75 -11.24 0.86
C SER A 21 2.91 -10.24 0.79
N VAL A 22 3.11 -9.58 -0.35
CA VAL A 22 4.22 -8.64 -0.53
C VAL A 22 4.10 -7.43 0.41
N PRO A 23 2.93 -6.78 0.57
CA PRO A 23 2.81 -5.67 1.51
C PRO A 23 2.95 -6.09 2.97
N PHE A 24 2.51 -7.30 3.31
CA PHE A 24 2.74 -7.86 4.63
C PHE A 24 4.23 -8.02 4.92
N CYS A 25 4.99 -8.69 4.04
CA CYS A 25 6.42 -8.88 4.20
C CYS A 25 7.18 -7.55 4.28
N SER A 26 6.87 -6.61 3.39
CA SER A 26 7.55 -5.30 3.41
C SER A 26 7.18 -4.48 4.65
N GLY A 27 5.94 -4.59 5.14
CA GLY A 27 5.54 -3.99 6.40
C GLY A 27 6.33 -4.56 7.56
N SER A 28 6.47 -5.89 7.63
CA SER A 28 7.28 -6.55 8.67
C SER A 28 8.74 -6.14 8.64
N VAL A 29 9.37 -6.07 7.47
CA VAL A 29 10.77 -5.59 7.33
C VAL A 29 10.89 -4.15 7.85
N LEU A 30 9.97 -3.26 7.47
CA LEU A 30 10.01 -1.86 7.92
C LEU A 30 9.76 -1.75 9.42
N SER A 31 8.85 -2.55 9.98
CA SER A 31 8.65 -2.63 11.43
C SER A 31 9.91 -3.06 12.18
N SER A 32 10.53 -4.17 11.76
CA SER A 32 11.71 -4.70 12.43
C SER A 32 12.93 -3.77 12.38
N LEU A 33 13.02 -2.89 11.38
CA LEU A 33 14.07 -1.88 11.27
C LEU A 33 13.94 -0.73 12.29
N PHE A 34 12.70 -0.36 12.63
CA PHE A 34 12.42 0.81 13.46
C PHE A 34 11.95 0.46 14.88
N ILE A 35 11.54 -0.79 15.10
CA ILE A 35 11.05 -1.30 16.38
C ILE A 35 11.83 -2.58 16.72
N GLN A 36 12.98 -2.42 17.36
CA GLN A 36 13.84 -3.56 17.77
C GLN A 36 13.47 -4.16 19.13
N ARG A 37 12.80 -3.39 20.01
CA ARG A 37 12.56 -3.79 21.42
C ARG A 37 11.13 -4.20 21.77
N SER A 38 10.19 -4.11 20.85
CA SER A 38 8.82 -4.58 21.06
C SER A 38 8.34 -5.50 19.95
N ILE A 39 7.67 -6.58 20.34
CA ILE A 39 7.14 -7.58 19.42
C ILE A 39 5.75 -7.12 19.01
N SER A 40 5.62 -6.55 17.80
CA SER A 40 4.33 -6.26 17.19
C SER A 40 4.10 -7.19 16.02
N VAL A 41 3.07 -8.04 16.13
CA VAL A 41 2.69 -8.97 15.06
C VAL A 41 1.22 -8.72 14.75
N GLY A 42 0.93 -8.24 13.54
CA GLY A 42 -0.42 -7.88 13.14
C GLY A 42 -0.68 -8.04 11.65
N ALA A 43 -1.78 -8.71 11.31
CA ALA A 43 -2.29 -8.79 9.94
C ALA A 43 -2.76 -7.44 9.37
N SER A 44 -2.83 -6.41 10.22
CA SER A 44 -3.26 -5.06 9.86
C SER A 44 -2.33 -4.37 8.85
N GLY A 45 -1.05 -4.75 8.77
CA GLY A 45 -0.15 -4.27 7.70
C GLY A 45 -0.65 -4.63 6.29
N ALA A 46 -1.17 -5.85 6.12
CA ALA A 46 -1.75 -6.30 4.86
C ALA A 46 -3.06 -5.56 4.53
N LEU A 47 -3.88 -5.25 5.56
CA LEU A 47 -5.11 -4.46 5.39
C LEU A 47 -4.81 -3.06 4.85
N PHE A 48 -3.78 -2.40 5.40
CA PHE A 48 -3.33 -1.11 4.88
C PHE A 48 -2.72 -1.23 3.48
N GLY A 49 -2.01 -2.31 3.19
CA GLY A 49 -1.56 -2.60 1.82
C GLY A 49 -2.71 -2.70 0.83
N LEU A 50 -3.82 -3.32 1.23
CA LEU A 50 -5.03 -3.34 0.42
C LEU A 50 -5.63 -1.94 0.24
N LEU A 51 -5.73 -1.13 1.30
CA LEU A 51 -6.23 0.25 1.17
C LEU A 51 -5.38 1.07 0.18
N GLY A 52 -4.05 0.88 0.20
CA GLY A 52 -3.14 1.45 -0.79
C GLY A 52 -3.39 0.91 -2.21
N ALA A 53 -3.60 -0.40 -2.35
CA ALA A 53 -3.93 -1.02 -3.62
C ALA A 53 -5.27 -0.53 -4.20
N MET A 54 -6.29 -0.33 -3.36
CA MET A 54 -7.57 0.23 -3.78
C MET A 54 -7.43 1.70 -4.21
N LEU A 55 -6.60 2.48 -3.52
CA LEU A 55 -6.37 3.88 -3.86
C LEU A 55 -5.67 4.02 -5.22
N SER A 56 -4.60 3.27 -5.45
CA SER A 56 -3.87 3.25 -6.73
C SER A 56 -4.75 2.78 -7.90
N GLU A 57 -5.64 1.81 -7.68
CA GLU A 57 -6.62 1.38 -8.67
C GLU A 57 -7.62 2.49 -9.02
N LEU A 58 -8.16 3.18 -8.01
CA LEU A 58 -9.08 4.29 -8.19
C LEU A 58 -8.44 5.45 -8.97
N LEU A 59 -7.17 5.76 -8.67
CA LEU A 59 -6.39 6.79 -9.38
C LEU A 59 -6.14 6.40 -10.84
N THR A 60 -5.76 5.15 -11.10
CA THR A 60 -5.42 4.68 -12.46
C THR A 60 -6.65 4.50 -13.33
N ASN A 61 -7.77 4.10 -12.74
CA ASN A 61 -9.02 3.77 -13.43
C ASN A 61 -10.17 4.71 -13.04
N TRP A 62 -9.87 6.00 -12.95
CA TRP A 62 -10.79 7.06 -12.55
C TRP A 62 -12.12 7.08 -13.33
N THR A 63 -12.12 6.56 -14.57
CA THR A 63 -13.28 6.59 -15.48
C THR A 63 -14.31 5.49 -15.23
N ILE A 64 -13.99 4.45 -14.43
CA ILE A 64 -14.91 3.33 -14.17
C ILE A 64 -15.97 3.70 -13.13
N TYR A 65 -15.62 4.56 -12.18
CA TYR A 65 -16.48 4.85 -11.04
C TYR A 65 -17.48 5.96 -11.36
N THR A 66 -18.76 5.66 -11.20
CA THR A 66 -19.89 6.59 -11.41
C THR A 66 -19.79 7.79 -10.48
N ASN A 67 -19.53 7.55 -9.19
CA ASN A 67 -19.37 8.60 -8.17
C ASN A 67 -17.92 8.71 -7.67
N LYS A 68 -17.04 9.09 -8.60
CA LYS A 68 -15.57 9.21 -8.43
C LYS A 68 -15.14 10.03 -7.21
N ALA A 69 -15.69 11.23 -7.03
CA ALA A 69 -15.32 12.10 -5.91
C ALA A 69 -15.73 11.49 -4.56
N ALA A 70 -16.95 10.96 -4.47
CA ALA A 70 -17.42 10.31 -3.25
C ALA A 70 -16.57 9.09 -2.89
N ALA A 71 -16.22 8.25 -3.87
CA ALA A 71 -15.37 7.08 -3.65
C ALA A 71 -13.97 7.47 -3.15
N LEU A 72 -13.34 8.49 -3.77
CA LEU A 72 -12.01 8.95 -3.35
C LEU A 72 -12.06 9.59 -1.96
N ILE A 73 -13.04 10.45 -1.69
CA ILE A 73 -13.21 11.09 -0.37
C ILE A 73 -13.43 10.02 0.70
N THR A 74 -14.32 9.06 0.46
CA THR A 74 -14.61 7.99 1.43
C THR A 74 -13.37 7.15 1.72
N LEU A 75 -12.65 6.72 0.67
CA LEU A 75 -11.44 5.93 0.84
C LEU A 75 -10.34 6.72 1.56
N THR A 76 -10.17 8.00 1.22
CA THR A 76 -9.18 8.89 1.86
C THR A 76 -9.53 9.11 3.33
N VAL A 77 -10.80 9.36 3.65
CA VAL A 77 -11.28 9.51 5.04
C VAL A 77 -11.01 8.24 5.83
N ILE A 78 -11.30 7.06 5.27
CA ILE A 78 -10.99 5.77 5.92
C ILE A 78 -9.48 5.66 6.19
N ILE A 79 -8.63 5.94 5.20
CA ILE A 79 -7.17 5.89 5.37
C ILE A 79 -6.70 6.84 6.47
N VAL A 80 -7.16 8.09 6.45
CA VAL A 80 -6.77 9.12 7.42
C VAL A 80 -7.23 8.77 8.83
N ILE A 81 -8.48 8.33 9.01
CA ILE A 81 -8.99 7.90 10.32
C ILE A 81 -8.17 6.72 10.85
N ASN A 82 -7.93 5.71 10.00
CA ASN A 82 -7.13 4.55 10.38
C ASN A 82 -5.69 4.94 10.73
N LEU A 83 -5.12 5.97 10.10
CA LEU A 83 -3.79 6.49 10.44
C LEU A 83 -3.80 7.38 11.70
N ALA A 84 -4.87 8.14 11.92
CA ALA A 84 -5.02 9.02 13.09
C ALA A 84 -5.20 8.24 14.40
N VAL A 85 -5.98 7.15 14.37
CA VAL A 85 -6.10 6.19 15.49
C VAL A 85 -4.73 5.60 15.85
N ARG A 86 -3.77 5.63 14.93
CA ARG A 86 -2.44 5.04 15.11
C ARG A 86 -1.42 6.00 15.71
N ILE A 87 -1.80 7.24 16.00
CA ILE A 87 -0.96 8.16 16.81
C ILE A 87 -0.90 7.70 18.29
N LEU A 88 -1.71 6.71 18.67
CA LEU A 88 -1.69 6.12 20.00
C LEU A 88 -0.37 5.38 20.27
N PRO A 89 0.17 5.48 21.50
CA PRO A 89 1.34 4.72 21.91
C PRO A 89 1.05 3.21 21.83
N HIS A 90 2.10 2.41 21.60
CA HIS A 90 2.06 0.94 21.54
C HIS A 90 1.58 0.32 20.20
N ILE A 91 1.12 1.12 19.23
CA ILE A 91 0.76 0.62 17.89
C ILE A 91 1.95 0.76 16.93
N ASP A 92 2.24 -0.29 16.17
CA ASP A 92 3.33 -0.30 15.20
C ASP A 92 2.99 0.52 13.94
N ASN A 93 3.54 1.71 13.86
CA ASN A 93 3.24 2.63 12.76
C ASN A 93 3.98 2.29 11.47
N PHE A 94 5.20 1.78 11.60
CA PHE A 94 6.06 1.41 10.49
C PHE A 94 5.51 0.20 9.72
N ALA A 95 4.99 -0.83 10.40
CA ALA A 95 4.40 -2.00 9.74
C ALA A 95 3.31 -1.61 8.72
N HIS A 96 2.40 -0.72 9.11
CA HIS A 96 1.28 -0.40 8.22
C HIS A 96 1.55 0.79 7.29
N ILE A 97 2.53 1.66 7.57
CA ILE A 97 3.05 2.61 6.55
C ILE A 97 3.76 1.83 5.44
N GLY A 98 4.63 0.89 5.82
CA GLY A 98 5.32 0.01 4.87
C GLY A 98 4.33 -0.82 4.06
N GLY A 99 3.34 -1.42 4.73
CA GLY A 99 2.24 -2.12 4.08
C GLY A 99 1.46 -1.24 3.11
N PHE A 100 0.99 -0.05 3.54
CA PHE A 100 0.25 0.87 2.67
C PHE A 100 1.04 1.27 1.42
N LEU A 101 2.30 1.70 1.60
CA LEU A 101 3.13 2.19 0.51
C LEU A 101 3.43 1.09 -0.50
N THR A 102 3.79 -0.11 -0.03
CA THR A 102 4.06 -1.24 -0.92
C THR A 102 2.81 -1.75 -1.60
N GLY A 103 1.66 -1.82 -0.93
CA GLY A 103 0.39 -2.17 -1.56
C GLY A 103 -0.04 -1.17 -2.62
N PHE A 104 0.16 0.13 -2.38
CA PHE A 104 -0.07 1.20 -3.34
C PHE A 104 0.81 1.06 -4.59
N LEU A 105 2.12 0.83 -4.41
CA LEU A 105 3.06 0.65 -5.52
C LEU A 105 2.82 -0.65 -6.28
N LEU A 106 2.58 -1.75 -5.57
CA LEU A 106 2.42 -3.08 -6.14
C LEU A 106 1.23 -3.17 -7.09
N ARG A 107 0.15 -2.41 -6.83
CA ARG A 107 -1.01 -2.42 -7.72
C ARG A 107 -0.69 -1.88 -9.12
N PHE A 108 0.20 -0.88 -9.24
CA PHE A 108 0.65 -0.39 -10.55
C PHE A 108 1.41 -1.46 -11.34
N VAL A 109 2.07 -2.39 -10.65
CA VAL A 109 2.81 -3.50 -11.27
C VAL A 109 1.87 -4.65 -11.63
N LEU A 110 1.03 -5.10 -10.69
CA LEU A 110 0.21 -6.31 -10.87
C LEU A 110 -1.00 -6.10 -11.77
N LEU A 111 -1.60 -4.90 -11.79
CA LEU A 111 -2.82 -4.64 -12.56
C LEU A 111 -2.67 -3.47 -13.53
N LEU A 112 -1.81 -3.69 -14.53
CA LEU A 112 -1.90 -2.95 -15.79
C LEU A 112 -3.17 -3.39 -16.54
N ARG A 113 -4.33 -2.84 -16.14
CA ARG A 113 -5.60 -3.14 -16.82
C ARG A 113 -5.59 -2.51 -18.22
N PRO A 114 -5.89 -3.28 -19.29
CA PRO A 114 -6.07 -2.70 -20.63
C PRO A 114 -7.23 -1.72 -20.60
N GLN A 115 -7.14 -0.66 -21.42
CA GLN A 115 -8.18 0.36 -21.47
C GLN A 115 -9.56 -0.27 -21.73
N PHE A 116 -10.61 0.20 -21.06
CA PHE A 116 -11.98 -0.28 -21.27
C PHE A 116 -12.41 -0.25 -22.75
N GLY A 117 -11.96 0.77 -23.49
CA GLY A 117 -12.20 0.89 -24.94
C GLY A 117 -11.54 -0.20 -25.80
N TRP A 118 -10.46 -0.84 -25.32
CA TRP A 118 -9.84 -1.99 -25.98
C TRP A 118 -10.57 -3.30 -25.68
N VAL A 119 -11.14 -3.45 -24.47
CA VAL A 119 -11.91 -4.64 -24.07
C VAL A 119 -13.27 -4.72 -24.78
N GLY A 120 -13.90 -3.56 -25.07
CA GLY A 120 -15.14 -3.47 -25.86
C GLY A 120 -14.99 -3.85 -27.35
N ARG A 121 -13.78 -4.11 -27.83
CA ARG A 121 -13.46 -4.38 -29.23
C ARG A 121 -14.13 -5.63 -29.80
N LYS A 122 -14.58 -6.57 -28.95
CA LYS A 122 -15.31 -7.77 -29.40
C LYS A 122 -16.65 -7.45 -30.09
N HIS A 123 -17.16 -6.22 -29.94
CA HIS A 123 -18.42 -5.78 -30.53
C HIS A 123 -18.29 -4.58 -31.50
N LEU A 124 -17.08 -4.15 -31.87
CA LEU A 124 -16.89 -3.01 -32.78
C LEU A 124 -16.52 -3.45 -34.22
N PRO A 125 -16.96 -2.70 -35.26
CA PRO A 125 -16.65 -2.98 -36.66
C PRO A 125 -15.16 -2.84 -36.97
N ALA A 126 -14.67 -3.59 -37.96
CA ALA A 126 -13.25 -3.69 -38.34
C ALA A 126 -12.59 -2.35 -38.75
N SER A 127 -13.37 -1.31 -39.00
CA SER A 127 -12.95 0.04 -39.41
C SER A 127 -12.75 1.03 -38.24
N ALA A 128 -12.92 0.60 -36.98
CA ALA A 128 -12.71 1.48 -35.83
C ALA A 128 -11.22 1.82 -35.62
N PRO A 129 -10.85 3.08 -35.32
CA PRO A 129 -9.46 3.50 -35.13
C PRO A 129 -8.80 2.71 -34.00
N VAL A 130 -7.55 2.28 -34.23
CA VAL A 130 -6.77 1.48 -33.27
C VAL A 130 -6.35 2.38 -32.11
N THR A 131 -7.04 2.29 -30.98
CA THR A 131 -6.60 2.92 -29.74
C THR A 131 -5.53 2.05 -29.07
N SER A 132 -4.45 2.66 -28.58
CA SER A 132 -3.37 1.94 -27.89
C SER A 132 -3.91 1.18 -26.67
N LYS A 133 -3.47 -0.08 -26.50
CA LYS A 133 -3.90 -0.98 -25.41
C LYS A 133 -3.66 -0.36 -24.03
N HIS A 134 -2.55 0.36 -23.88
CA HIS A 134 -2.10 1.03 -22.64
C HIS A 134 -1.61 2.45 -22.96
N LYS A 135 -1.70 3.36 -21.98
CA LYS A 135 -1.20 4.74 -22.10
C LYS A 135 0.25 4.81 -21.62
N ALA A 136 1.03 5.75 -22.16
CA ALA A 136 2.44 5.93 -21.79
C ALA A 136 2.64 6.15 -20.27
N TYR A 137 1.72 6.89 -19.61
CA TYR A 137 1.78 7.11 -18.17
C TYR A 137 1.63 5.81 -17.36
N GLN A 138 0.90 4.80 -17.85
CA GLN A 138 0.75 3.51 -17.15
C GLN A 138 2.07 2.75 -17.16
N TYR A 139 2.79 2.75 -18.28
CA TYR A 139 4.13 2.17 -18.36
C TYR A 139 5.15 2.92 -17.52
N LEU A 140 5.07 4.26 -17.50
CA LEU A 140 5.93 5.08 -16.64
C LEU A 140 5.72 4.73 -15.16
N PHE A 141 4.47 4.71 -14.69
CA PHE A 141 4.15 4.34 -13.31
C PHE A 141 4.55 2.90 -12.98
N LEU A 142 4.40 1.96 -13.91
CA LEU A 142 4.87 0.58 -13.72
C LEU A 142 6.38 0.53 -13.50
N VAL A 143 7.17 1.19 -14.34
CA VAL A 143 8.65 1.15 -14.24
C VAL A 143 9.10 1.81 -12.94
N ILE A 144 8.55 2.98 -12.61
CA ILE A 144 8.85 3.67 -11.35
C ILE A 144 8.49 2.79 -10.15
N ALA A 145 7.29 2.21 -10.12
CA ALA A 145 6.85 1.35 -9.02
C ALA A 145 7.73 0.09 -8.87
N MET A 146 8.09 -0.55 -9.98
CA MET A 146 9.00 -1.70 -9.99
C MET A 146 10.36 -1.35 -9.39
N VAL A 147 10.97 -0.24 -9.83
CA VAL A 147 12.27 0.20 -9.31
C VAL A 147 12.18 0.50 -7.82
N LEU A 148 11.17 1.26 -7.39
CA LEU A 148 10.99 1.61 -5.97
C LEU A 148 10.76 0.39 -5.08
N LEU A 149 9.99 -0.60 -5.53
CA LEU A 149 9.76 -1.83 -4.76
C LEU A 149 11.05 -2.66 -4.63
N ILE A 150 11.79 -2.85 -5.72
CA ILE A 150 13.02 -3.64 -5.70
C ILE A 150 14.09 -2.96 -4.85
N VAL A 151 14.35 -1.68 -5.10
CA VAL A 151 15.37 -0.93 -4.34
C VAL A 151 14.97 -0.78 -2.87
N GLY A 152 13.71 -0.40 -2.59
CA GLY A 152 13.24 -0.23 -1.21
C GLY A 152 13.31 -1.52 -0.41
N PHE A 153 12.87 -2.65 -0.98
CA PHE A 153 12.90 -3.94 -0.29
C PHE A 153 14.32 -4.47 -0.09
N THR A 154 15.20 -4.32 -1.09
CA THR A 154 16.60 -4.75 -0.97
C THR A 154 17.37 -3.92 0.06
N VAL A 155 17.25 -2.58 0.02
CA VAL A 155 17.87 -1.69 1.01
C VAL A 155 17.36 -2.02 2.41
N GLY A 156 16.03 -2.18 2.59
CA GLY A 156 15.45 -2.53 3.88
C GLY A 156 15.96 -3.86 4.44
N LEU A 157 16.05 -4.90 3.61
CA LEU A 157 16.62 -6.18 4.02
C LEU A 157 18.11 -6.06 4.38
N VAL A 158 18.90 -5.34 3.59
CA VAL A 158 20.33 -5.16 3.85
C VAL A 158 20.55 -4.44 5.19
N MET A 159 19.82 -3.35 5.45
CA MET A 159 19.89 -2.64 6.73
C MET A 159 19.48 -3.55 7.89
N LEU A 160 18.44 -4.37 7.70
CA LEU A 160 17.94 -5.27 8.73
C LEU A 160 18.98 -6.35 9.07
N PHE A 161 19.60 -6.97 8.07
CA PHE A 161 20.64 -7.98 8.27
C PHE A 161 21.96 -7.39 8.81
N ARG A 162 22.22 -6.10 8.59
CA ARG A 162 23.34 -5.38 9.22
C ARG A 162 23.05 -5.00 10.67
N GLY A 163 21.82 -5.18 11.15
CA GLY A 163 21.42 -4.77 12.50
C GLY A 163 21.37 -3.26 12.69
N GLU A 164 21.30 -2.49 11.60
CA GLU A 164 21.22 -1.03 11.66
C GLU A 164 19.85 -0.60 12.19
N ASN A 165 19.84 0.38 13.09
CA ASN A 165 18.61 1.02 13.55
C ASN A 165 18.17 2.05 12.52
N GLY A 166 16.95 1.92 12.01
CA GLY A 166 16.36 2.92 11.10
C GLY A 166 16.21 4.29 11.77
N HIS A 167 16.15 4.33 13.10
CA HIS A 167 16.09 5.56 13.88
C HIS A 167 17.35 6.42 13.74
N ASP A 168 18.52 5.80 13.64
CA ASP A 168 19.81 6.51 13.57
C ASP A 168 19.96 7.29 12.27
N HIS A 169 19.21 6.89 11.24
CA HIS A 169 19.21 7.50 9.92
C HIS A 169 18.11 8.57 9.75
N CYS A 170 17.23 8.76 10.73
CA CYS A 170 16.06 9.62 10.61
C CYS A 170 15.60 10.21 11.95
N SER A 171 16.00 11.46 12.21
CA SER A 171 15.68 12.18 13.46
C SER A 171 14.18 12.42 13.69
N TRP A 172 13.39 12.51 12.61
CA TRP A 172 11.95 12.76 12.69
C TRP A 172 11.11 11.47 12.74
N CYS A 173 11.71 10.31 12.46
CA CYS A 173 10.99 9.04 12.42
C CYS A 173 10.45 8.63 13.79
N HIS A 174 10.97 9.17 14.90
CA HIS A 174 10.38 9.00 16.23
C HIS A 174 8.90 9.40 16.28
N TYR A 175 8.57 10.53 15.64
CA TYR A 175 7.22 11.10 15.64
C TYR A 175 6.23 10.27 14.82
N LEU A 176 6.73 9.42 13.92
CA LEU A 176 5.88 8.45 13.22
C LEU A 176 5.43 7.34 14.16
N SER A 177 6.24 6.92 15.12
CA SER A 177 5.84 5.91 16.12
C SER A 177 4.95 6.46 17.20
N CYS A 178 5.25 7.66 17.70
CA CYS A 178 4.52 8.25 18.81
C CYS A 178 4.64 9.76 18.76
N VAL A 179 3.49 10.45 18.78
CA VAL A 179 3.45 11.91 18.91
C VAL A 179 3.20 12.25 20.38
N PRO A 180 4.12 12.99 21.05
CA PRO A 180 3.93 13.38 22.43
C PRO A 180 2.73 14.34 22.53
N THR A 181 1.81 14.07 23.45
CA THR A 181 0.66 14.94 23.72
C THR A 181 0.51 15.18 25.21
N SER A 182 -0.32 16.14 25.62
CA SER A 182 -0.60 16.38 27.04
C SER A 182 -1.25 15.20 27.76
N LYS A 183 -1.75 14.20 27.03
CA LYS A 183 -2.41 13.00 27.57
C LYS A 183 -1.50 11.77 27.64
N TRP A 184 -0.37 11.75 26.92
CA TRP A 184 0.56 10.62 26.93
C TRP A 184 1.98 11.02 26.55
N HIS A 185 2.94 10.38 27.22
CA HIS A 185 4.37 10.56 26.95
C HIS A 185 4.92 9.39 26.13
N CYS A 186 5.63 9.71 25.05
CA CYS A 186 6.41 8.76 24.28
C CYS A 186 7.73 8.56 25.03
N GLY A 187 7.79 7.51 25.86
CA GLY A 187 9.02 7.15 26.58
C GLY A 187 10.05 6.51 25.65
N ASN A 188 11.32 6.85 25.86
CA ASN A 188 12.48 6.21 25.22
C ASN A 188 12.61 4.74 25.59
#